data_AF-A0A2G6LGR6-F1
#
_entry.id   AF-A0A2G6LGR6-F1
#
_cell.length_a   1.000
_cell.length_b   1.000
_cell.length_c   1.000
_cell.angle_alpha   90.00
_cell.angle_beta   90.00
_cell.angle_gamma   90.00
#
_symmetry.space_group_name_H-M   'P 1'
#
loop_
_entity.id
_entity.type
_entity.pdbx_description
1 polymer ?
#
loop_
_entity_poly.entity_id
_entity_poly.type
_entity_poly.pdbx_seq_one_letter_code
_entity_poly.pdbx_strand_id
1 'polypeptide(L)'
;MLTLQKKFRVALCFPSVLFAISACDGSNVQAIAVNNQSSQIGEIPRTLNQTPNMAINTGNKSLVHEQAKALKETRIKEDAHYAAKTSFICPKLINKQVDTTRIKRRNEIMQNNYCEYYIYPKIGETLDVVSTDSRLEKWLITPIMHNFNNGAYQVIKEDRHTIQLSYNGMENKPDNFQYDIEIVIR
;
A
#
# COMPACT_ATOMS: atom_id res chain seq x y z
N MET A 1 -6.24 13.68 -71.37
CA MET A 1 -6.73 14.85 -70.62
C MET A 1 -6.53 14.54 -69.13
N LEU A 2 -5.59 15.28 -68.53
CA LEU A 2 -5.22 15.47 -67.11
C LEU A 2 -5.61 14.45 -66.00
N THR A 3 -4.53 13.90 -65.43
CA THR A 3 -4.24 13.43 -64.06
C THR A 3 -4.97 14.15 -62.91
N LEU A 4 -5.32 13.41 -61.84
CA LEU A 4 -4.89 13.73 -60.46
C LEU A 4 -5.12 12.55 -59.48
N GLN A 5 -4.03 12.02 -58.95
CA GLN A 5 -3.98 11.18 -57.74
C GLN A 5 -4.01 12.10 -56.50
N LYS A 6 -4.75 11.75 -55.44
CA LYS A 6 -4.60 12.38 -54.13
C LYS A 6 -4.56 11.34 -53.00
N LYS A 7 -3.34 11.04 -52.57
CA LYS A 7 -2.99 10.40 -51.29
C LYS A 7 -3.49 11.30 -50.14
N PHE A 8 -4.22 10.73 -49.18
CA PHE A 8 -4.43 11.35 -47.88
C PHE A 8 -3.53 10.65 -46.85
N ARG A 9 -2.48 11.36 -46.43
CA ARG A 9 -1.75 11.11 -45.19
C ARG A 9 -2.46 11.90 -44.10
N VAL A 10 -2.96 11.23 -43.06
CA VAL A 10 -3.34 11.90 -41.82
C VAL A 10 -2.19 11.71 -40.85
N ALA A 11 -1.46 12.79 -40.62
CA ALA A 11 -0.49 12.96 -39.54
C ALA A 11 -1.08 14.04 -38.62
N LEU A 12 -1.42 13.67 -37.39
CA LEU A 12 -1.74 14.59 -36.28
C LEU A 12 -1.16 13.93 -35.02
N CYS A 13 0.07 14.29 -34.65
CA CYS A 13 0.43 15.39 -33.74
C CYS A 13 0.20 15.02 -32.26
N PHE A 14 1.23 14.37 -31.70
CA PHE A 14 1.48 14.28 -30.26
C PHE A 14 1.83 15.67 -29.70
N PRO A 15 1.26 16.12 -28.57
CA PRO A 15 1.79 17.28 -27.87
C PRO A 15 2.99 16.86 -27.02
N SER A 16 4.18 17.16 -27.53
CA SER A 16 5.43 17.15 -26.80
C SER A 16 5.52 18.39 -25.90
N VAL A 17 5.82 18.15 -24.62
CA VAL A 17 6.75 18.91 -23.76
C VAL A 17 6.91 20.39 -24.10
N LEU A 18 6.21 21.27 -23.37
CA LEU A 18 6.57 22.68 -23.30
C LEU A 18 7.79 22.85 -22.39
N PHE A 19 8.96 22.95 -23.02
CA PHE A 19 10.12 23.64 -22.45
C PHE A 19 9.87 25.16 -22.56
N ALA A 20 9.79 25.86 -21.44
CA ALA A 20 9.93 27.30 -21.42
C ALA A 20 11.42 27.62 -21.25
N ILE A 21 12.06 28.09 -22.32
CA ILE A 21 13.39 28.71 -22.30
C ILE A 21 13.13 30.21 -22.13
N SER A 22 13.46 30.75 -20.95
CA SER A 22 13.53 32.19 -20.71
C SER A 22 14.99 32.62 -20.78
N ALA A 23 15.19 33.73 -21.49
CA ALA A 23 16.43 34.42 -21.87
C ALA A 23 17.63 34.34 -20.90
N CYS A 24 18.80 34.15 -21.50
CA CYS A 24 20.10 34.44 -20.91
C CYS A 24 20.30 35.96 -20.80
N ASP A 25 20.59 36.45 -19.59
CA ASP A 25 21.37 37.67 -19.40
C ASP A 25 22.40 37.39 -18.30
N GLY A 26 23.66 37.72 -18.60
CA GLY A 26 24.81 37.38 -17.78
C GLY A 26 24.99 38.33 -16.62
N SER A 27 25.22 37.77 -15.42
CA SER A 27 26.18 38.25 -14.41
C SER A 27 26.13 37.35 -13.16
N ASN A 28 27.31 36.96 -12.67
CA ASN A 28 27.58 36.26 -11.40
C ASN A 28 26.99 34.84 -11.21
N VAL A 29 27.71 33.85 -11.74
CA VAL A 29 27.66 32.48 -11.21
C VAL A 29 28.47 32.44 -9.91
N GLN A 30 27.82 32.60 -8.76
CA GLN A 30 28.31 31.98 -7.53
C GLN A 30 27.90 30.51 -7.59
N ALA A 31 28.89 29.62 -7.62
CA ALA A 31 28.68 28.19 -7.48
C ALA A 31 28.10 27.91 -6.09
N ILE A 32 26.78 27.76 -6.00
CA ILE A 32 26.14 27.18 -4.83
C ILE A 32 26.26 25.67 -4.99
N ALA A 33 27.28 25.10 -4.34
CA ALA A 33 27.35 23.68 -4.08
C ALA A 33 26.09 23.30 -3.28
N VAL A 34 25.17 22.56 -3.91
CA VAL A 34 24.05 21.96 -3.19
C VAL A 34 24.61 20.80 -2.39
N ASN A 35 25.01 21.11 -1.17
CA ASN A 35 25.37 20.15 -0.15
C ASN A 35 24.19 19.20 0.08
N ASN A 36 24.48 17.92 -0.04
CA ASN A 36 23.59 16.82 0.29
C ASN A 36 23.41 16.82 1.82
N GLN A 37 22.46 17.59 2.35
CA GLN A 37 22.12 17.61 3.77
C GLN A 37 20.80 16.89 4.01
N SER A 38 20.94 15.58 4.19
CA SER A 38 20.07 14.77 5.04
C SER A 38 20.07 15.34 6.45
N SER A 39 18.91 15.76 6.96
CA SER A 39 18.64 16.06 8.38
C SER A 39 17.11 16.25 8.49
N GLN A 40 16.31 15.62 9.35
CA GLN A 40 16.58 15.19 10.72
C GLN A 40 15.80 13.92 11.04
N ILE A 41 16.52 12.82 11.30
CA ILE A 41 16.03 11.73 12.15
C ILE A 41 16.74 11.99 13.48
N GLY A 42 15.95 12.22 14.53
CA GLY A 42 16.46 12.44 15.88
C GLY A 42 17.45 11.35 16.27
N GLU A 43 18.54 11.79 16.90
CA GLU A 43 19.66 10.98 17.32
C GLU A 43 19.18 9.78 18.16
N ILE A 44 19.39 8.58 17.63
CA ILE A 44 19.41 7.37 18.45
C ILE A 44 20.72 7.45 19.25
N PRO A 45 20.70 7.46 20.59
CA PRO A 45 21.93 7.35 21.35
C PRO A 45 22.58 6.02 21.01
N ARG A 46 23.73 6.05 20.32
CA ARG A 46 24.63 4.92 20.17
C ARG A 46 25.21 4.60 21.54
N THR A 47 24.43 3.87 22.35
CA THR A 47 25.01 3.09 23.42
C THR A 47 25.89 2.03 22.76
N LEU A 48 27.20 2.19 22.97
CA LEU A 48 28.21 1.22 22.60
C LEU A 48 27.75 -0.16 23.05
N ASN A 49 27.64 -1.10 22.11
CA ASN A 49 27.42 -2.51 22.38
C ASN A 49 28.48 -3.00 23.38
N GLN A 50 28.13 -3.05 24.67
CA GLN A 50 28.69 -4.05 25.54
C GLN A 50 27.98 -5.34 25.15
N THR A 51 28.62 -6.11 24.26
CA THR A 51 28.39 -7.55 24.20
C THR A 51 28.57 -8.09 25.62
N PRO A 52 27.53 -8.66 26.26
CA PRO A 52 27.78 -9.50 27.40
C PRO A 52 28.55 -10.69 26.86
N ASN A 53 29.80 -10.86 27.30
CA ASN A 53 30.52 -12.12 27.16
C ASN A 53 29.70 -13.19 27.89
N MET A 54 28.74 -13.79 27.19
CA MET A 54 27.99 -14.94 27.67
C MET A 54 28.91 -16.15 27.57
N ALA A 55 29.64 -16.41 28.65
CA ALA A 55 30.01 -17.77 28.98
C ALA A 55 28.73 -18.62 28.89
N ILE A 56 28.69 -19.56 27.95
CA ILE A 56 27.58 -20.50 27.80
C ILE A 56 27.68 -21.47 28.99
N ASN A 57 27.11 -21.08 30.12
CA ASN A 57 26.78 -22.00 31.20
C ASN A 57 25.40 -22.56 30.90
N THR A 58 25.36 -23.87 30.67
CA THR A 58 24.22 -24.70 30.33
C THR A 58 23.24 -24.83 31.51
N GLY A 59 22.62 -23.71 31.92
CA GLY A 59 21.73 -23.65 33.09
C GLY A 59 20.44 -22.82 32.92
N ASN A 60 20.41 -21.80 32.06
CA ASN A 60 19.32 -20.80 32.10
C ASN A 60 18.44 -20.76 30.85
N LYS A 61 18.11 -21.92 30.28
CA LYS A 61 17.16 -22.04 29.14
C LYS A 61 15.80 -21.38 29.44
N SER A 62 15.36 -21.43 30.69
CA SER A 62 14.13 -20.80 31.19
C SER A 62 14.17 -19.27 31.08
N LEU A 63 15.27 -18.64 31.51
CA LEU A 63 15.41 -17.18 31.54
C LEU A 63 15.48 -16.59 30.13
N VAL A 64 16.18 -17.28 29.21
CA VAL A 64 16.26 -16.89 27.79
C VAL A 64 14.90 -17.04 27.09
N HIS A 65 14.13 -18.08 27.43
CA HIS A 65 12.79 -18.27 26.88
C HIS A 65 11.82 -17.18 27.36
N GLU A 66 11.90 -16.81 28.63
CA GLU A 66 11.06 -15.77 29.22
C GLU A 66 11.38 -14.37 28.65
N GLN A 67 12.66 -14.04 28.47
CA GLN A 67 13.08 -12.81 27.80
C GLN A 67 12.64 -12.75 26.33
N ALA A 68 12.77 -13.86 25.60
CA ALA A 68 12.30 -13.95 24.22
C ALA A 68 10.78 -13.81 24.11
N LYS A 69 10.02 -14.32 25.09
CA LYS A 69 8.56 -14.15 25.17
C LYS A 69 8.18 -12.69 25.43
N ALA A 70 8.80 -12.04 26.41
CA ALA A 70 8.56 -10.63 26.72
C ALA A 70 8.90 -9.70 25.54
N LEU A 71 10.01 -9.94 24.83
CA LEU A 71 10.37 -9.17 23.64
C LEU A 71 9.35 -9.33 22.51
N LYS A 72 8.86 -10.55 22.27
CA LYS A 72 7.78 -10.80 21.29
C LYS A 72 6.50 -10.07 21.67
N GLU A 73 6.09 -10.11 22.94
CA GLU A 73 4.89 -9.42 23.42
C GLU A 73 4.99 -7.89 23.28
N THR A 74 6.15 -7.30 23.58
CA THR A 74 6.38 -5.86 23.39
C THR A 74 6.32 -5.48 21.92
N ARG A 75 6.96 -6.24 21.04
CA ARG A 75 6.92 -6.00 19.59
C ARG A 75 5.50 -6.07 19.05
N ILE A 76 4.71 -7.06 19.48
CA ILE A 76 3.29 -7.19 19.10
C ILE A 76 2.49 -5.94 19.52
N LYS A 77 2.75 -5.40 20.72
CA LYS A 77 2.07 -4.18 21.20
C LYS A 77 2.47 -2.95 20.39
N GLU A 78 3.76 -2.79 20.08
CA GLU A 78 4.26 -1.69 19.24
C GLU A 78 3.67 -1.76 17.84
N ASP A 79 3.66 -2.94 17.21
CA ASP A 79 3.08 -3.19 15.90
C ASP A 79 1.56 -2.88 15.90
N ALA A 80 0.83 -3.29 16.93
CA ALA A 80 -0.60 -3.02 17.08
C ALA A 80 -0.89 -1.51 17.23
N HIS A 81 -0.07 -0.80 18.00
CA HIS A 81 -0.20 0.65 18.17
C HIS A 81 0.11 1.40 16.88
N TYR A 82 1.13 0.98 16.13
CA TYR A 82 1.44 1.56 14.82
C TYR A 82 0.32 1.28 13.79
N ALA A 83 -0.23 0.07 13.78
CA ALA A 83 -1.36 -0.30 12.92
C ALA A 83 -2.60 0.56 13.22
N ALA A 84 -2.91 0.81 14.50
CA ALA A 84 -4.01 1.67 14.90
C ALA A 84 -3.82 3.11 14.38
N LYS A 85 -2.60 3.65 14.48
CA LYS A 85 -2.24 4.99 14.00
C LYS A 85 -2.23 5.14 12.47
N THR A 86 -2.23 4.05 11.72
CA THR A 86 -2.17 4.06 10.24
C THR A 86 -3.43 3.49 9.59
N SER A 87 -4.44 3.12 10.38
CA SER A 87 -5.72 2.53 9.95
C SER A 87 -6.53 3.42 8.98
N PHE A 88 -6.31 4.73 8.98
CA PHE A 88 -6.98 5.67 8.07
C PHE A 88 -6.25 5.88 6.73
N ILE A 89 -5.01 5.40 6.59
CA ILE A 89 -4.20 5.63 5.39
C ILE A 89 -4.63 4.65 4.29
N CYS A 90 -4.89 5.20 3.10
CA CYS A 90 -5.20 4.47 1.88
C CYS A 90 -4.29 5.00 0.74
N PRO A 91 -3.82 4.16 -0.20
CA PRO A 91 -4.11 2.72 -0.34
C PRO A 91 -3.36 1.85 0.68
N LYS A 92 -3.82 0.61 0.85
CA LYS A 92 -3.26 -0.38 1.78
C LYS A 92 -2.65 -1.54 1.02
N LEU A 93 -1.38 -1.85 1.30
CA LEU A 93 -0.75 -3.06 0.78
C LEU A 93 -1.10 -4.25 1.68
N ILE A 94 -1.60 -5.32 1.08
CA ILE A 94 -1.93 -6.57 1.76
C ILE A 94 -0.98 -7.67 1.30
N ASN A 95 -0.26 -8.22 2.28
CA ASN A 95 0.57 -9.41 2.09
C ASN A 95 -0.12 -10.61 2.72
N LYS A 96 -0.35 -11.66 1.93
CA LYS A 96 -0.80 -12.97 2.41
C LYS A 96 0.29 -13.56 3.29
N GLN A 97 -0.03 -13.93 4.54
CA GLN A 97 0.89 -14.72 5.35
C GLN A 97 0.96 -16.15 4.80
N VAL A 98 2.12 -16.78 4.93
CA VAL A 98 2.32 -18.19 4.57
C VAL A 98 1.27 -19.03 5.30
N ASP A 99 0.60 -19.92 4.57
CA ASP A 99 -0.45 -20.83 5.07
C ASP A 99 -1.77 -20.19 5.53
N THR A 100 -1.96 -18.89 5.32
CA THR A 100 -3.25 -18.22 5.59
C THR A 100 -4.04 -17.99 4.32
N THR A 101 -5.32 -18.36 4.33
CA THR A 101 -6.26 -18.08 3.23
C THR A 101 -7.13 -16.86 3.48
N ARG A 102 -7.03 -16.25 4.68
CA ARG A 102 -7.92 -15.18 5.12
C ARG A 102 -7.11 -14.05 5.72
N ILE A 103 -7.42 -12.84 5.30
CA ILE A 103 -6.78 -11.62 5.77
C ILE A 103 -7.88 -10.76 6.37
N LYS A 104 -7.88 -10.67 7.70
CA LYS A 104 -8.87 -9.89 8.45
C LYS A 104 -8.29 -8.52 8.79
N ARG A 105 -9.07 -7.48 8.51
CA ARG A 105 -8.80 -6.10 8.92
C ARG A 105 -9.98 -5.62 9.74
N ARG A 106 -9.68 -5.07 10.91
CA ARG A 106 -10.68 -4.67 11.91
C ARG A 106 -10.48 -3.20 12.23
N ASN A 107 -11.57 -2.49 12.45
CA ASN A 107 -11.56 -1.08 12.85
C ASN A 107 -10.80 -0.19 11.87
N GLU A 108 -10.89 -0.49 10.57
CA GLU A 108 -10.32 0.36 9.53
C GLU A 108 -11.17 1.62 9.38
N ILE A 109 -10.53 2.75 9.03
CA ILE A 109 -11.23 4.03 8.91
C ILE A 109 -11.16 4.50 7.46
N MET A 110 -12.31 4.80 6.87
CA MET A 110 -12.42 5.38 5.52
C MET A 110 -12.60 6.90 5.64
N GLN A 111 -11.49 7.64 5.59
CA GLN A 111 -11.53 9.11 5.59
C GLN A 111 -12.07 9.67 4.26
N ASN A 112 -11.60 9.12 3.13
CA ASN A 112 -12.07 9.49 1.79
C ASN A 112 -13.35 8.73 1.41
N ASN A 113 -13.84 8.91 0.17
CA ASN A 113 -15.03 8.18 -0.32
C ASN A 113 -14.76 6.70 -0.62
N TYR A 114 -13.49 6.33 -0.73
CA TYR A 114 -13.05 4.96 -1.00
C TYR A 114 -11.70 4.68 -0.33
N CYS A 115 -11.39 3.39 -0.18
CA CYS A 115 -10.08 2.90 0.19
C CYS A 115 -9.69 1.74 -0.72
N GLU A 116 -8.46 1.75 -1.21
CA GLU A 116 -7.94 0.72 -2.08
C GLU A 116 -7.01 -0.23 -1.34
N TYR A 117 -7.09 -1.50 -1.72
CA TYR A 117 -6.27 -2.58 -1.20
C TYR A 117 -5.52 -3.23 -2.36
N TYR A 118 -4.19 -3.21 -2.26
CA TYR A 118 -3.31 -3.83 -3.24
C TYR A 118 -2.93 -5.23 -2.78
N ILE A 119 -3.10 -6.20 -3.66
CA ILE A 119 -2.82 -7.60 -3.38
C ILE A 119 -2.20 -8.29 -4.60
N TYR A 120 -1.38 -9.30 -4.34
CA TYR A 120 -0.64 -10.06 -5.36
C TYR A 120 -0.97 -11.55 -5.24
N PRO A 121 -2.17 -11.97 -5.64
CA PRO A 121 -2.55 -13.39 -5.64
C PRO A 121 -1.86 -14.13 -6.79
N LYS A 122 -1.85 -15.46 -6.71
CA LYS A 122 -1.35 -16.35 -7.78
C LYS A 122 -2.47 -16.69 -8.76
N ILE A 123 -2.12 -16.97 -10.02
CA ILE A 123 -3.09 -17.47 -11.00
C ILE A 123 -3.73 -18.76 -10.49
N GLY A 124 -5.04 -18.89 -10.72
CA GLY A 124 -5.84 -20.03 -10.28
C GLY A 124 -6.41 -19.88 -8.87
N GLU A 125 -5.89 -18.96 -8.04
CA GLU A 125 -6.49 -18.64 -6.76
C GLU A 125 -7.87 -17.96 -6.96
N THR A 126 -8.72 -18.08 -5.96
CA THR A 126 -10.01 -17.39 -5.87
C THR A 126 -9.94 -16.27 -4.85
N LEU A 127 -10.32 -15.06 -5.26
CA LEU A 127 -10.45 -13.89 -4.41
C LEU A 127 -11.90 -13.64 -4.03
N ASP A 128 -12.16 -13.42 -2.76
CA ASP A 128 -13.46 -12.97 -2.25
C ASP A 128 -13.27 -11.88 -1.19
N VAL A 129 -14.26 -11.00 -1.08
CA VAL A 129 -14.24 -9.86 -0.14
C VAL A 129 -15.52 -9.84 0.66
N VAL A 130 -15.38 -10.13 1.95
CA VAL A 130 -16.48 -10.23 2.90
C VAL A 130 -16.44 -9.03 3.83
N SER A 131 -17.60 -8.42 4.04
CA SER A 131 -17.83 -7.42 5.09
C SER A 131 -19.22 -7.61 5.66
N THR A 132 -19.39 -7.29 6.93
CA THR A 132 -20.70 -7.28 7.60
C THR A 132 -21.44 -5.94 7.43
N ASP A 133 -20.77 -4.89 6.94
CA ASP A 133 -21.40 -3.59 6.71
C ASP A 133 -22.01 -3.54 5.29
N SER A 134 -23.34 -3.45 5.21
CA SER A 134 -24.07 -3.40 3.93
C SER A 134 -23.89 -2.08 3.19
N ARG A 135 -23.36 -1.04 3.85
CA ARG A 135 -23.06 0.26 3.24
C ARG A 135 -21.73 0.23 2.48
N LEU A 136 -21.03 -0.90 2.45
CA LEU A 136 -19.80 -1.06 1.67
C LEU A 136 -20.07 -1.71 0.33
N GLU A 137 -19.65 -1.02 -0.72
CA GLU A 137 -19.53 -1.59 -2.05
C GLU A 137 -18.09 -2.09 -2.27
N LYS A 138 -17.96 -3.26 -2.92
CA LYS A 138 -16.71 -4.01 -3.02
C LYS A 138 -16.44 -4.38 -4.47
N TRP A 139 -15.43 -3.75 -5.06
CA TRP A 139 -15.04 -3.98 -6.46
C TRP A 139 -13.60 -4.41 -6.57
N LEU A 140 -13.32 -5.32 -7.48
CA LEU A 140 -12.02 -5.41 -8.12
C LEU A 140 -12.01 -4.39 -9.26
N ILE A 141 -11.03 -3.50 -9.30
CA ILE A 141 -10.89 -2.49 -10.37
C ILE A 141 -9.69 -2.75 -11.28
N THR A 142 -8.76 -3.61 -10.85
CA THR A 142 -7.57 -4.00 -11.62
C THR A 142 -7.28 -5.47 -11.31
N PRO A 143 -6.92 -6.30 -12.30
CA PRO A 143 -6.75 -5.97 -13.73
C PRO A 143 -8.06 -5.87 -14.51
N ILE A 144 -9.16 -6.39 -13.98
CA ILE A 144 -10.49 -6.43 -14.60
C ILE A 144 -11.52 -5.98 -13.57
N MET A 145 -12.56 -5.29 -14.03
CA MET A 145 -13.68 -4.94 -13.18
C MET A 145 -14.50 -6.17 -12.78
N HIS A 146 -14.65 -6.39 -11.48
CA HIS A 146 -15.49 -7.46 -10.92
C HIS A 146 -16.19 -6.98 -9.65
N ASN A 147 -17.50 -7.23 -9.52
CA ASN A 147 -18.25 -6.92 -8.31
C ASN A 147 -18.27 -8.12 -7.38
N PHE A 148 -17.72 -7.99 -6.17
CA PHE A 148 -17.69 -9.09 -5.20
C PHE A 148 -19.08 -9.44 -4.63
N ASN A 149 -20.10 -8.59 -4.81
CA ASN A 149 -21.48 -8.94 -4.50
C ASN A 149 -22.05 -10.00 -5.47
N ASN A 150 -21.44 -10.17 -6.65
CA ASN A 150 -21.81 -11.21 -7.61
C ASN A 150 -21.04 -12.53 -7.39
N GLY A 151 -20.28 -12.62 -6.29
CA GLY A 151 -19.48 -13.78 -5.94
C GLY A 151 -17.99 -13.55 -6.08
N ALA A 152 -17.23 -14.62 -5.85
CA ALA A 152 -15.78 -14.60 -5.86
C ALA A 152 -15.21 -14.45 -7.29
N TYR A 153 -14.01 -13.88 -7.39
CA TYR A 153 -13.27 -13.70 -8.62
C TYR A 153 -12.18 -14.76 -8.76
N GLN A 154 -12.09 -15.41 -9.92
CA GLN A 154 -10.97 -16.29 -10.24
C GLN A 154 -9.80 -15.48 -10.79
N VAL A 155 -8.63 -15.64 -10.20
CA VAL A 155 -7.42 -14.91 -10.59
C VAL A 155 -6.88 -15.49 -11.89
N ILE A 156 -6.92 -14.67 -12.95
CA ILE A 156 -6.44 -15.05 -14.28
C ILE A 156 -5.10 -14.41 -14.67
N LYS A 157 -4.54 -13.52 -13.84
CA LYS A 157 -3.27 -12.83 -14.11
C LYS A 157 -2.42 -12.74 -12.84
N GLU A 158 -1.11 -12.96 -12.93
CA GLU A 158 -0.17 -12.72 -11.82
C GLU A 158 0.30 -11.26 -11.87
N ASP A 159 -0.52 -10.35 -11.37
CA ASP A 159 -0.22 -8.92 -11.32
C ASP A 159 -0.87 -8.32 -10.07
N ARG A 160 -0.62 -7.04 -9.81
CA ARG A 160 -1.32 -6.31 -8.76
C ARG A 160 -2.82 -6.32 -9.03
N HIS A 161 -3.56 -6.84 -8.07
CA HIS A 161 -5.01 -6.74 -7.99
C HIS A 161 -5.35 -5.58 -7.06
N THR A 162 -6.24 -4.70 -7.52
CA THR A 162 -6.71 -3.57 -6.71
C THR A 162 -8.16 -3.81 -6.34
N ILE A 163 -8.40 -4.02 -5.06
CA ILE A 163 -9.75 -4.09 -4.47
C ILE A 163 -10.08 -2.69 -3.98
N GLN A 164 -11.14 -2.09 -4.50
CA GLN A 164 -11.67 -0.82 -4.05
C GLN A 164 -12.90 -1.06 -3.17
N LEU A 165 -12.86 -0.48 -1.96
CA LEU A 165 -14.01 -0.37 -1.09
C LEU A 165 -14.53 1.06 -1.13
N SER A 166 -15.81 1.24 -1.40
CA SER A 166 -16.47 2.54 -1.39
C SER A 166 -17.66 2.53 -0.45
N TYR A 167 -17.94 3.70 0.13
CA TYR A 167 -19.18 3.89 0.87
C TYR A 167 -20.35 4.08 -0.10
N ASN A 168 -21.42 3.31 0.09
CA ASN A 168 -22.65 3.29 -0.68
C ASN A 168 -23.88 3.22 0.24
N GLY A 169 -23.88 4.01 1.32
CA GLY A 169 -25.05 4.19 2.18
C GLY A 169 -26.03 5.22 1.61
N MET A 170 -27.29 5.19 2.06
CA MET A 170 -28.32 6.15 1.62
C MET A 170 -28.05 7.58 2.08
N GLU A 171 -27.45 7.73 3.26
CA GLU A 171 -27.06 9.01 3.85
C GLU A 171 -25.63 9.37 3.46
N ASN A 172 -25.24 10.64 3.65
CA ASN A 172 -23.87 11.09 3.47
C ASN A 172 -22.89 10.24 4.29
N LYS A 173 -21.72 9.94 3.73
CA LYS A 173 -20.65 9.21 4.43
C LYS A 173 -20.25 9.97 5.71
N PRO A 174 -20.21 9.31 6.88
CA PRO A 174 -19.60 9.90 8.07
C PRO A 174 -18.12 10.24 7.84
N ASP A 175 -17.61 11.29 8.49
CA ASP A 175 -16.20 11.72 8.36
C ASP A 175 -15.23 10.56 8.66
N ASN A 176 -15.51 9.81 9.72
CA ASN A 176 -14.73 8.64 10.15
C ASN A 176 -15.60 7.38 10.04
N PHE A 177 -15.88 6.97 8.80
CA PHE A 177 -16.59 5.71 8.56
C PHE A 177 -15.70 4.53 8.92
N GLN A 178 -16.03 3.84 10.02
CA GLN A 178 -15.30 2.67 10.52
C GLN A 178 -15.89 1.39 9.95
N TYR A 179 -15.03 0.46 9.54
CA TYR A 179 -15.45 -0.79 8.93
C TYR A 179 -14.49 -1.95 9.20
N ASP A 180 -15.03 -3.16 9.02
CA ASP A 180 -14.30 -4.41 9.07
C ASP A 180 -14.38 -5.12 7.71
N ILE A 181 -13.28 -5.73 7.29
CA ILE A 181 -13.24 -6.58 6.10
C ILE A 181 -12.47 -7.87 6.33
N GLU A 182 -12.84 -8.88 5.55
CA GLU A 182 -12.11 -10.11 5.38
C GLU A 182 -11.89 -10.37 3.89
N ILE A 183 -10.61 -10.44 3.48
CA ILE A 183 -10.23 -10.84 2.13
C ILE A 183 -9.83 -12.30 2.17
N VAL A 184 -10.45 -13.09 1.31
CA VAL A 184 -10.26 -14.54 1.25
C VAL A 184 -9.57 -14.92 -0.06
N ILE A 185 -8.51 -15.71 0.03
CA ILE A 185 -7.63 -16.13 -1.07
C ILE A 185 -7.44 -17.64 -0.94
N ARG A 186 -8.00 -18.41 -1.88
CA ARG A 186 -7.98 -19.89 -1.85
C ARG A 186 -7.41 -20.47 -3.12
#